data_AF-A0A6L8G410-F1
#
_entry.id   AF-A0A6L8G410-F1
#
_cell.length_a   1.000
_cell.length_b   1.000
_cell.length_c   1.000
_cell.angle_alpha   90.00
_cell.angle_beta   90.00
_cell.angle_gamma   90.00
#
_symmetry.space_group_name_H-M   'P 1'
#
loop_
_entity.id
_entity.type
_entity.pdbx_description
1 polymer ?
#
loop_
_entity_poly.entity_id
_entity_poly.type
_entity_poly.pdbx_seq_one_letter_code
_entity_poly.pdbx_strand_id
1 'polypeptide(L)'
;MPFRPVCRDTRQHDQRIDAADRHVAGQAELLRCHALRSKVGPLGAHPHVRRRAISRRPRSRKLRRLGLSGAGCVSRSLNEVETIAWKAARGAGYPWGIAEEAAAAMRWLAGRGIDGCPQLASLLERTDGTNLDDWSPDPGEIWSAPGGVLCPMLAGAALSDHARRLLQCPHEFGRMASPVLFLPFAAWAAARISVNLRVTWSGGSSITDGAGLALQDAPGSELDSMLVAVSGEMPEARPGAGRAIPDPQAWDRLGEFACRVHAPASETSRRFGAGAVDGIDDD
;
A
#
# COMPACT_ATOMS: atom_id res chain seq x y z
N MET A 1 3.55 90.25 -7.36
CA MET A 1 2.09 90.49 -7.28
C MET A 1 1.40 89.58 -8.28
N PRO A 2 0.19 89.05 -8.04
CA PRO A 2 -0.37 88.47 -6.82
C PRO A 2 -0.97 87.05 -7.06
N PHE A 3 -1.37 86.42 -5.95
CA PHE A 3 -2.12 85.17 -5.80
C PHE A 3 -3.36 85.02 -6.70
N ARG A 4 -3.70 83.77 -7.08
CA ARG A 4 -5.01 83.18 -6.73
C ARG A 4 -4.99 81.63 -6.75
N PRO A 5 -5.71 80.98 -5.81
CA PRO A 5 -5.68 79.54 -5.58
C PRO A 5 -6.78 78.81 -6.36
N VAL A 6 -6.59 77.51 -6.64
CA VAL A 6 -7.67 76.62 -7.05
C VAL A 6 -7.83 75.51 -6.01
N CYS A 7 -9.08 75.32 -5.61
CA CYS A 7 -9.57 74.49 -4.53
C CYS A 7 -9.00 73.07 -4.51
N ARG A 8 -8.65 72.60 -3.30
CA ARG A 8 -8.51 71.17 -3.00
C ARG A 8 -9.91 70.54 -3.00
N ASP A 9 -10.14 69.62 -3.91
CA ASP A 9 -11.20 68.63 -3.83
C ASP A 9 -10.80 67.56 -2.79
N THR A 10 -11.68 67.27 -1.83
CA THR A 10 -11.44 66.39 -0.68
C THR A 10 -11.85 64.93 -0.95
N ARG A 11 -11.81 64.47 -2.20
CA ARG A 11 -12.12 63.06 -2.54
C ARG A 11 -11.11 62.34 -3.42
N GLN A 12 -9.82 62.65 -3.26
CA GLN A 12 -8.74 61.79 -3.75
C GLN A 12 -7.97 61.18 -2.57
N HIS A 13 -8.20 59.89 -2.33
CA HIS A 13 -7.17 59.02 -1.77
C HIS A 13 -6.42 58.43 -2.96
N ASP A 14 -5.26 58.99 -3.23
CA ASP A 14 -4.19 58.33 -3.95
C ASP A 14 -3.54 57.35 -2.95
N GLN A 15 -3.53 56.06 -3.27
CA GLN A 15 -2.35 55.22 -3.07
C GLN A 15 -2.43 53.97 -3.95
N ARG A 16 -1.68 54.09 -5.05
CA ARG A 16 -1.02 53.04 -5.84
C ARG A 16 -0.65 51.80 -5.03
N ILE A 17 -0.95 50.61 -5.55
CA ILE A 17 0.04 49.55 -5.83
C ILE A 17 -0.39 48.82 -7.12
N ASP A 18 0.61 48.60 -7.96
CA ASP A 18 0.62 48.02 -9.29
C ASP A 18 0.19 46.54 -9.40
N ALA A 19 -0.06 46.19 -10.67
CA ALA A 19 0.12 44.89 -11.32
C ALA A 19 -1.07 43.90 -11.36
N ALA A 20 -1.90 44.13 -12.37
CA ALA A 20 -2.13 43.19 -13.48
C ALA A 20 -2.58 41.75 -13.14
N ASP A 21 -3.88 41.66 -12.94
CA ASP A 21 -4.81 40.75 -13.59
C ASP A 21 -4.34 40.08 -14.91
N ARG A 22 -4.73 38.81 -15.05
CA ARG A 22 -5.02 38.04 -16.28
C ARG A 22 -3.85 37.43 -17.07
N HIS A 23 -3.66 36.12 -16.91
CA HIS A 23 -3.91 35.15 -17.99
C HIS A 23 -3.82 33.69 -17.51
N VAL A 24 -4.98 33.13 -17.13
CA VAL A 24 -5.25 31.69 -17.16
C VAL A 24 -5.75 31.36 -18.56
N ALA A 25 -4.83 31.18 -19.51
CA ALA A 25 -5.08 30.59 -20.84
C ALA A 25 -3.76 30.53 -21.62
N GLY A 26 -3.01 29.44 -21.47
CA GLY A 26 -1.81 29.23 -22.27
C GLY A 26 -0.93 28.16 -21.65
N GLN A 27 -1.25 26.89 -21.90
CA GLN A 27 -0.32 25.79 -22.25
C GLN A 27 -1.14 24.52 -22.54
N ALA A 28 -2.13 24.67 -23.42
CA ALA A 28 -2.82 23.56 -24.08
C ALA A 28 -2.37 23.52 -25.54
N GLU A 29 -1.08 23.29 -25.81
CA GLU A 29 -0.62 22.99 -27.17
C GLU A 29 0.78 22.35 -27.16
N LEU A 30 0.83 21.03 -26.95
CA LEU A 30 1.94 20.17 -27.43
C LEU A 30 1.50 18.69 -27.43
N LEU A 31 0.28 18.44 -27.93
CA LEU A 31 -0.18 17.12 -28.35
C LEU A 31 -0.62 17.22 -29.81
N ARG A 32 0.35 17.17 -30.72
CA ARG A 32 0.10 16.83 -32.11
C ARG A 32 1.17 15.88 -32.62
N CYS A 33 0.66 14.76 -33.13
CA CYS A 33 1.23 13.97 -34.21
C CYS A 33 2.47 13.13 -33.89
N HIS A 34 2.26 11.98 -33.26
CA HIS A 34 2.87 10.76 -33.80
C HIS A 34 1.89 9.58 -33.69
N ALA A 35 1.24 9.29 -34.81
CA ALA A 35 0.56 8.03 -35.05
C ALA A 35 1.61 6.92 -35.15
N LEU A 36 1.86 6.21 -34.04
CA LEU A 36 2.53 4.92 -34.09
C LEU A 36 1.48 3.85 -34.41
N ARG A 37 1.20 3.69 -35.70
CA ARG A 37 0.59 2.46 -36.22
C ARG A 37 1.54 1.30 -35.91
N SER A 38 1.12 0.38 -35.04
CA SER A 38 1.78 -0.91 -34.93
C SER A 38 1.46 -1.74 -36.18
N LYS A 39 2.51 -2.16 -36.91
CA LYS A 39 2.41 -3.19 -37.94
C LYS A 39 2.36 -4.56 -37.25
N VAL A 40 1.21 -4.93 -36.72
CA VAL A 40 0.94 -6.35 -36.37
C VAL A 40 0.30 -6.99 -37.58
N GLY A 41 1.15 -7.61 -38.42
CA GLY A 41 0.68 -8.55 -39.43
C GLY A 41 0.11 -9.82 -38.75
N PRO A 42 -0.80 -10.55 -39.41
CA PRO A 42 -1.41 -11.74 -38.83
C PRO A 42 -0.38 -12.87 -38.74
N LEU A 43 0.05 -13.22 -37.53
CA LEU A 43 0.84 -14.44 -37.27
C LEU A 43 -0.09 -15.65 -37.24
N GLY A 44 -0.63 -16.00 -38.40
CA GLY A 44 -1.25 -17.29 -38.66
C GLY A 44 -0.20 -18.30 -39.11
N ALA A 45 0.40 -19.02 -38.17
CA ALA A 45 1.11 -20.27 -38.44
C ALA A 45 1.22 -21.08 -37.14
N HIS A 46 0.40 -22.11 -37.00
CA HIS A 46 0.54 -23.13 -35.96
C HIS A 46 1.47 -24.24 -36.46
N PRO A 47 2.73 -24.33 -36.00
CA PRO A 47 3.50 -25.56 -36.17
C PRO A 47 3.07 -26.60 -35.11
N HIS A 48 2.85 -27.82 -35.59
CA HIS A 48 2.45 -29.00 -34.83
C HIS A 48 3.40 -29.32 -33.65
N VAL A 49 2.85 -29.35 -32.43
CA VAL A 49 3.57 -29.85 -31.25
C VAL A 49 3.50 -31.37 -31.21
N ARG A 50 4.65 -32.04 -31.40
CA ARG A 50 4.80 -33.49 -31.17
C ARG A 50 4.64 -33.80 -29.68
N ARG A 51 3.67 -34.66 -29.35
CA ARG A 51 3.45 -35.21 -27.99
C ARG A 51 4.71 -35.94 -27.52
N ARG A 52 5.36 -35.44 -26.46
CA ARG A 52 6.34 -36.20 -25.68
C ARG A 52 5.63 -36.95 -24.56
N ALA A 53 6.01 -38.21 -24.40
CA ALA A 53 5.48 -39.14 -23.42
C ALA A 53 5.74 -38.67 -21.99
N ILE A 54 4.69 -38.75 -21.16
CA ILE A 54 4.73 -38.48 -19.72
C ILE A 54 5.50 -39.60 -19.03
N SER A 55 6.69 -39.27 -18.52
CA SER A 55 7.48 -40.15 -17.65
C SER A 55 6.81 -40.25 -16.27
N ARG A 56 6.40 -41.46 -15.89
CA ARG A 56 5.84 -41.79 -14.57
C ARG A 56 6.91 -41.60 -13.47
N ARG A 57 6.72 -40.62 -12.57
CA ARG A 57 7.49 -40.54 -11.32
C ARG A 57 6.97 -41.56 -10.30
N PRO A 58 7.83 -42.25 -9.54
CA PRO A 58 7.40 -43.19 -8.52
C PRO A 58 6.84 -42.46 -7.29
N ARG A 59 5.78 -43.05 -6.72
CA ARG A 59 5.11 -42.61 -5.49
C ARG A 59 6.09 -42.52 -4.32
N SER A 60 6.31 -41.30 -3.80
CA SER A 60 6.92 -41.12 -2.49
C SER A 60 5.93 -41.49 -1.38
N ARG A 61 6.42 -42.29 -0.43
CA ARG A 61 5.67 -42.84 0.70
C ARG A 61 5.17 -41.73 1.63
N LYS A 62 3.89 -41.79 2.00
CA LYS A 62 3.30 -41.03 3.12
C LYS A 62 4.07 -41.35 4.41
N LEU A 63 4.76 -40.36 4.98
CA LEU A 63 5.03 -40.37 6.41
C LEU A 63 3.75 -39.91 7.12
N ARG A 64 3.12 -40.84 7.83
CA ARG A 64 2.13 -40.53 8.87
C ARG A 64 2.84 -39.77 9.97
N ARG A 65 2.51 -38.50 10.17
CA ARG A 65 2.84 -37.79 11.41
C ARG A 65 1.72 -38.07 12.40
N LEU A 66 2.08 -38.75 13.48
CA LEU A 66 1.25 -38.94 14.67
C LEU A 66 0.91 -37.57 15.28
N GLY A 67 -0.26 -37.54 15.93
CA GLY A 67 -0.93 -36.34 16.39
C GLY A 67 -0.08 -35.47 17.31
N LEU A 68 -0.01 -34.20 16.93
CA LEU A 68 0.05 -33.07 17.84
C LEU A 68 -1.18 -32.23 17.50
N SER A 69 -2.02 -31.95 18.49
CA SER A 69 -3.09 -30.97 18.40
C SER A 69 -2.48 -29.58 18.29
N GLY A 70 -1.87 -29.27 17.15
CA GLY A 70 -1.42 -27.94 16.79
C GLY A 70 -2.53 -27.23 16.05
N ALA A 71 -2.80 -25.98 16.41
CA ALA A 71 -3.54 -25.06 15.54
C ALA A 71 -2.93 -25.16 14.14
N GLY A 72 -3.63 -25.82 13.22
CA GLY A 72 -3.08 -26.19 11.94
C GLY A 72 -2.76 -24.94 11.15
N CYS A 73 -1.57 -24.84 10.56
CA CYS A 73 -1.24 -23.73 9.68
C CYS A 73 -2.17 -23.80 8.45
N VAL A 74 -3.18 -22.93 8.39
CA VAL A 74 -4.14 -22.90 7.28
C VAL A 74 -3.58 -22.03 6.18
N SER A 75 -3.38 -22.62 5.00
CA SER A 75 -2.95 -21.85 3.84
C SER A 75 -4.11 -21.01 3.28
N ARG A 76 -3.84 -19.72 3.05
CA ARG A 76 -4.78 -18.72 2.54
C ARG A 76 -4.38 -18.23 1.14
N SER A 77 -5.35 -17.90 0.32
CA SER A 77 -5.11 -17.18 -0.93
C SER A 77 -4.62 -15.76 -0.63
N LEU A 78 -3.90 -15.15 -1.59
CA LEU A 78 -3.46 -13.76 -1.44
C LEU A 78 -4.64 -12.79 -1.33
N ASN A 79 -5.76 -13.10 -2.00
CA ASN A 79 -7.00 -12.32 -1.93
C ASN A 79 -7.66 -12.40 -0.55
N GLU A 80 -7.60 -13.55 0.14
CA GLU A 80 -8.08 -13.66 1.53
C GLU A 80 -7.25 -12.76 2.47
N VAL A 81 -5.92 -12.73 2.30
CA VAL A 81 -5.03 -11.85 3.08
C VAL A 81 -5.35 -10.37 2.83
N GLU A 82 -5.53 -9.99 1.57
CA GLU A 82 -5.93 -8.63 1.18
C GLU A 82 -7.28 -8.25 1.80
N THR A 83 -8.28 -9.13 1.66
CA THR A 83 -9.64 -8.87 2.16
C THR A 83 -9.67 -8.72 3.69
N ILE A 84 -8.97 -9.59 4.43
CA ILE A 84 -8.95 -9.48 5.89
C ILE A 84 -8.18 -8.23 6.34
N ALA A 85 -7.07 -7.89 5.68
CA ALA A 85 -6.29 -6.70 6.00
C ALA A 85 -7.10 -5.42 5.78
N TRP A 86 -7.82 -5.31 4.66
CA TRP A 86 -8.72 -4.19 4.37
C TRP A 86 -9.78 -4.03 5.47
N LYS A 87 -10.49 -5.11 5.79
CA LYS A 87 -11.56 -5.10 6.82
C LYS A 87 -11.01 -4.77 8.20
N ALA A 88 -9.86 -5.34 8.56
CA ALA A 88 -9.22 -5.12 9.85
C ALA A 88 -8.78 -3.66 10.00
N ALA A 89 -8.10 -3.09 9.01
CA ALA A 89 -7.70 -1.68 9.03
C ALA A 89 -8.91 -0.75 9.15
N ARG A 90 -9.98 -1.01 8.38
CA ARG A 90 -11.24 -0.26 8.50
C ARG A 90 -11.87 -0.41 9.89
N GLY A 91 -11.86 -1.60 10.47
CA GLY A 91 -12.38 -1.88 11.81
C GLY A 91 -11.57 -1.24 12.94
N ALA A 92 -10.29 -0.98 12.70
CA ALA A 92 -9.40 -0.23 13.59
C ALA A 92 -9.51 1.30 13.41
N GLY A 93 -10.40 1.78 12.52
CA GLY A 93 -10.66 3.21 12.32
C GLY A 93 -9.81 3.90 11.25
N TYR A 94 -8.99 3.17 10.48
CA TYR A 94 -8.21 3.78 9.40
C TYR A 94 -9.11 4.35 8.30
N PRO A 95 -8.79 5.52 7.71
CA PRO A 95 -9.49 6.05 6.54
C PRO A 95 -9.52 5.06 5.39
N TRP A 96 -10.54 5.15 4.53
CA TRP A 96 -10.75 4.20 3.45
C TRP A 96 -9.51 4.01 2.57
N GLY A 97 -8.91 5.11 2.11
CA GLY A 97 -7.71 5.05 1.27
C GLY A 97 -6.55 4.33 1.95
N ILE A 98 -6.24 4.64 3.21
CA ILE A 98 -5.15 3.97 3.93
C ILE A 98 -5.47 2.47 4.17
N ALA A 99 -6.74 2.11 4.36
CA ALA A 99 -7.12 0.70 4.46
C ALA A 99 -6.93 -0.07 3.14
N GLU A 100 -7.16 0.58 1.99
CA GLU A 100 -6.85 0.01 0.66
C GLU A 100 -5.33 -0.17 0.48
N GLU A 101 -4.54 0.83 0.87
CA GLU A 101 -3.08 0.75 0.85
C GLU A 101 -2.57 -0.39 1.75
N ALA A 102 -3.12 -0.54 2.95
CA ALA A 102 -2.78 -1.64 3.85
C ALA A 102 -3.11 -3.01 3.24
N ALA A 103 -4.26 -3.13 2.56
CA ALA A 103 -4.67 -4.37 1.89
C ALA A 103 -3.70 -4.75 0.76
N ALA A 104 -3.37 -3.77 -0.10
CA ALA A 104 -2.44 -3.94 -1.19
C ALA A 104 -1.02 -4.28 -0.69
N ALA A 105 -0.57 -3.63 0.39
CA ALA A 105 0.73 -3.87 1.01
C ALA A 105 0.80 -5.30 1.57
N MET A 106 -0.23 -5.75 2.27
CA MET A 106 -0.32 -7.10 2.81
C MET A 106 -0.33 -8.18 1.72
N ARG A 107 -1.10 -7.96 0.65
CA ARG A 107 -1.10 -8.84 -0.52
C ARG A 107 0.30 -8.92 -1.16
N TRP A 108 0.99 -7.79 -1.26
CA TRP A 108 2.32 -7.69 -1.85
C TRP A 108 3.37 -8.45 -1.02
N LEU A 109 3.33 -8.34 0.31
CA LEU A 109 4.19 -9.10 1.23
C LEU A 109 3.94 -10.60 1.13
N ALA A 110 2.66 -11.00 1.20
CA ALA A 110 2.26 -12.40 1.07
C ALA A 110 2.71 -13.01 -0.26
N GLY A 111 2.63 -12.23 -1.35
CA GLY A 111 3.14 -12.62 -2.68
C GLY A 111 4.65 -12.85 -2.74
N ARG A 112 5.42 -12.48 -1.71
CA ARG A 112 6.87 -12.70 -1.56
C ARG A 112 7.22 -13.64 -0.40
N GLY A 113 6.21 -14.39 0.06
CA GLY A 113 6.34 -15.34 1.16
C GLY A 113 6.68 -14.67 2.49
N ILE A 114 6.32 -13.40 2.67
CA ILE A 114 6.46 -12.69 3.95
C ILE A 114 5.08 -12.68 4.59
N ASP A 115 4.97 -13.28 5.78
CA ASP A 115 3.77 -13.15 6.59
C ASP A 115 3.80 -11.82 7.34
N GLY A 116 2.96 -10.87 6.90
CA GLY A 116 2.78 -9.58 7.54
C GLY A 116 1.64 -9.54 8.57
N CYS A 117 0.88 -10.64 8.73
CA CYS A 117 -0.31 -10.65 9.58
C CYS A 117 0.02 -10.32 11.04
N PRO A 118 1.07 -10.88 11.67
CA PRO A 118 1.47 -10.51 13.04
C PRO A 118 1.77 -9.01 13.18
N GLN A 119 2.48 -8.44 12.21
CA GLN A 119 2.91 -7.04 12.25
C GLN A 119 1.73 -6.08 12.04
N LEU A 120 0.80 -6.43 11.15
CA LEU A 120 -0.42 -5.65 10.97
C LEU A 120 -1.31 -5.74 12.22
N ALA A 121 -1.53 -6.93 12.78
CA ALA A 121 -2.32 -7.10 13.99
C ALA A 121 -1.76 -6.25 15.15
N SER A 122 -0.46 -6.33 15.40
CA SER A 122 0.21 -5.52 16.43
C SER A 122 0.14 -4.02 16.15
N LEU A 123 0.27 -3.59 14.89
CA LEU A 123 0.10 -2.18 14.52
C LEU A 123 -1.33 -1.70 14.82
N LEU A 124 -2.34 -2.46 14.39
CA LEU A 124 -3.74 -2.11 14.59
C LEU A 124 -4.06 -2.00 16.08
N GLU A 125 -3.60 -2.94 16.91
CA GLU A 125 -3.75 -2.88 18.37
C GLU A 125 -3.17 -1.62 18.99
N ARG A 126 -2.00 -1.18 18.53
CA ARG A 126 -1.35 0.03 19.04
C ARG A 126 -2.05 1.30 18.62
N THR A 127 -2.63 1.31 17.41
CA THR A 127 -3.30 2.49 16.84
C THR A 127 -4.79 2.56 17.17
N ASP A 128 -5.40 1.44 17.60
CA ASP A 128 -6.84 1.35 17.89
C ASP A 128 -7.27 2.36 18.96
N GLY A 129 -8.27 3.18 18.64
CA GLY A 129 -8.77 4.22 19.54
C GLY A 129 -7.83 5.41 19.76
N THR A 130 -6.68 5.47 19.08
CA THR A 130 -5.77 6.63 19.12
C THR A 130 -6.09 7.63 18.00
N ASN A 131 -5.60 8.87 18.11
CA ASN A 131 -5.64 9.80 16.99
C ASN A 131 -4.55 9.44 15.97
N LEU A 132 -4.93 9.11 14.74
CA LEU A 132 -3.96 8.74 13.69
C LEU A 132 -3.01 9.88 13.31
N ASP A 133 -3.38 11.14 13.57
CA ASP A 133 -2.47 12.28 13.37
C ASP A 133 -1.21 12.18 14.23
N ASP A 134 -1.28 11.54 15.40
CA ASP A 134 -0.11 11.31 16.26
C ASP A 134 0.87 10.29 15.65
N TRP A 135 0.43 9.52 14.66
CA TRP A 135 1.23 8.50 13.95
C TRP A 135 1.62 8.93 12.54
N SER A 136 1.03 10.01 12.05
CA SER A 136 1.24 10.54 10.72
C SER A 136 2.64 11.12 10.58
N PRO A 137 3.30 10.92 9.44
CA PRO A 137 4.59 11.55 9.17
C PRO A 137 4.45 13.07 9.09
N ASP A 138 5.32 13.79 9.78
CA ASP A 138 5.67 15.19 9.56
C ASP A 138 7.00 15.23 8.77
N PRO A 139 6.98 15.49 7.45
CA PRO A 139 8.17 15.47 6.62
C PRO A 139 9.14 16.63 6.93
N GLY A 140 10.23 16.30 7.61
CA GLY A 140 11.38 17.20 7.84
C GLY A 140 12.67 16.67 7.19
N GLU A 141 13.81 17.03 7.78
CA GLU A 141 15.10 16.38 7.48
C GLU A 141 15.05 14.89 7.84
N ILE A 142 14.55 14.61 9.05
CA ILE A 142 14.16 13.28 9.52
C ILE A 142 12.65 13.28 9.68
N TRP A 143 11.97 12.37 9.00
CA TRP A 143 10.52 12.23 9.09
C TRP A 143 10.16 11.61 10.43
N SER A 144 9.28 12.26 11.18
CA SER A 144 8.87 11.82 12.51
C SER A 144 7.37 11.93 12.66
N ALA A 145 6.80 11.38 13.72
CA ALA A 145 5.39 11.56 14.05
C ALA A 145 5.27 12.32 15.38
N PRO A 146 4.22 13.14 15.57
CA PRO A 146 4.01 13.86 16.84
C PRO A 146 3.97 12.93 18.06
N GLY A 147 3.41 11.73 17.92
CA GLY A 147 3.36 10.68 18.94
C GLY A 147 4.67 9.91 19.12
N GLY A 148 5.75 10.30 18.43
CA GLY A 148 7.10 9.75 18.58
C GLY A 148 7.35 8.42 17.86
N VAL A 149 6.35 7.85 17.18
CA VAL A 149 6.49 6.63 16.38
C VAL A 149 5.62 6.69 15.13
N LEU A 150 6.20 6.37 13.98
CA LEU A 150 5.54 6.38 12.69
C LEU A 150 4.70 5.12 12.49
N CYS A 151 3.49 5.31 11.96
CA CYS A 151 2.73 4.22 11.34
C CYS A 151 3.29 3.95 9.93
N PRO A 152 3.69 2.71 9.60
CA PRO A 152 4.30 2.38 8.32
C PRO A 152 3.34 2.58 7.14
N MET A 153 2.02 2.48 7.36
CA MET A 153 1.02 2.72 6.30
C MET A 153 0.92 4.21 5.95
N LEU A 154 0.89 5.08 6.97
CA LEU A 154 0.83 6.54 6.77
C LEU A 154 2.16 7.07 6.22
N ALA A 155 3.28 6.61 6.79
CA ALA A 155 4.62 6.93 6.31
C ALA A 155 4.85 6.44 4.87
N GLY A 156 4.38 5.24 4.54
CA GLY A 156 4.49 4.66 3.20
C GLY A 156 3.64 5.39 2.15
N ALA A 157 2.41 5.79 2.51
CA ALA A 157 1.57 6.64 1.66
C ALA A 157 2.26 7.98 1.37
N ALA A 158 2.78 8.64 2.42
CA ALA A 158 3.53 9.89 2.25
C ALA A 158 4.81 9.70 1.41
N LEU A 159 5.57 8.61 1.61
CA LEU A 159 6.71 8.27 0.73
C LEU A 159 6.24 8.17 -0.73
N SER A 160 5.11 7.50 -0.95
CA SER A 160 4.55 7.31 -2.29
C SER A 160 4.21 8.64 -2.94
N ASP A 161 3.71 9.64 -2.21
CA ASP A 161 3.48 11.00 -2.72
C ASP A 161 4.79 11.74 -3.01
N HIS A 162 5.79 11.58 -2.13
CA HIS A 162 7.08 12.26 -2.21
C HIS A 162 8.15 11.52 -3.05
N ALA A 163 7.86 10.35 -3.63
CA ALA A 163 8.87 9.47 -4.25
C ALA A 163 9.84 10.18 -5.22
N ARG A 164 9.38 11.19 -6.00
CA ARG A 164 10.27 11.94 -6.91
C ARG A 164 11.42 12.67 -6.20
N ARG A 165 11.26 13.04 -4.93
CA ARG A 165 12.31 13.69 -4.13
C ARG A 165 13.47 12.74 -3.83
N LEU A 166 13.26 11.42 -3.85
CA LEU A 166 14.33 10.42 -3.68
C LEU A 166 15.41 10.49 -4.77
N LEU A 167 15.09 11.07 -5.94
CA LEU A 167 16.08 11.31 -7.01
C LEU A 167 17.06 12.44 -6.68
N GLN A 168 16.76 13.26 -5.66
CA GLN A 168 17.56 14.42 -5.26
C GLN A 168 18.30 14.14 -3.95
N CYS A 169 17.61 13.54 -2.98
CA CYS A 169 18.17 13.22 -1.67
C CYS A 169 17.52 11.97 -1.07
N PRO A 170 18.23 11.24 -0.19
CA PRO A 170 17.61 10.16 0.57
C PRO A 170 16.56 10.70 1.55
N HIS A 171 15.69 9.82 2.05
CA HIS A 171 14.70 10.15 3.08
C HIS A 171 14.98 9.33 4.33
N GLU A 172 15.23 10.03 5.44
CA GLU A 172 15.38 9.40 6.74
C GLU A 172 14.05 9.41 7.47
N PHE A 173 13.71 8.27 8.06
CA PHE A 173 12.55 8.05 8.89
C PHE A 173 13.06 7.78 10.30
N GLY A 174 12.49 8.47 11.28
CA GLY A 174 12.72 8.17 12.69
C GLY A 174 12.05 6.87 13.11
N ARG A 175 11.68 6.80 14.39
CA ARG A 175 11.16 5.58 14.99
C ARG A 175 9.91 5.07 14.26
N MET A 176 9.89 3.80 13.88
CA MET A 176 8.81 3.22 13.07
C MET A 176 8.32 1.89 13.64
N ALA A 177 7.01 1.76 13.78
CA ALA A 177 6.34 0.52 14.14
C ALA A 177 6.29 -0.44 12.94
N SER A 178 6.46 -1.74 13.18
CA SER A 178 6.27 -2.80 12.18
C SER A 178 6.88 -2.51 10.79
N PRO A 179 8.17 -2.17 10.65
CA PRO A 179 8.74 -1.60 9.42
C PRO A 179 8.69 -2.51 8.19
N VAL A 180 8.49 -3.83 8.37
CA VAL A 180 8.24 -4.74 7.24
C VAL A 180 7.03 -4.32 6.41
N LEU A 181 6.03 -3.70 7.04
CA LEU A 181 4.81 -3.20 6.39
C LEU A 181 5.06 -1.97 5.51
N PHE A 182 6.22 -1.31 5.66
CA PHE A 182 6.62 -0.17 4.85
C PHE A 182 7.24 -0.59 3.50
N LEU A 183 7.84 -1.79 3.42
CA LEU A 183 8.57 -2.26 2.24
C LEU A 183 7.76 -2.25 0.92
N PRO A 184 6.45 -2.57 0.90
CA PRO A 184 5.64 -2.47 -0.31
C PRO A 184 5.58 -1.03 -0.87
N PHE A 185 5.53 -0.03 0.00
CA PHE A 185 5.50 1.38 -0.41
C PHE A 185 6.82 1.82 -1.01
N ALA A 186 7.95 1.35 -0.46
CA ALA A 186 9.25 1.55 -1.09
C ALA A 186 9.29 0.90 -2.49
N ALA A 187 8.65 -0.26 -2.69
CA ALA A 187 8.56 -0.87 -4.01
C ALA A 187 7.68 -0.04 -4.97
N TRP A 188 6.52 0.45 -4.53
CA TRP A 188 5.69 1.28 -5.38
C TRP A 188 6.34 2.63 -5.71
N ALA A 189 7.06 3.22 -4.76
CA ALA A 189 7.91 4.38 -5.02
C ALA A 189 8.96 4.05 -6.10
N ALA A 190 9.74 2.97 -5.93
CA ALA A 190 10.74 2.51 -6.90
C ALA A 190 10.17 2.34 -8.31
N ALA A 191 9.02 1.68 -8.43
CA ALA A 191 8.32 1.52 -9.70
C ALA A 191 7.92 2.88 -10.31
N ARG A 192 7.37 3.78 -9.49
CA ARG A 192 6.89 5.10 -9.92
C ARG A 192 8.00 6.01 -10.45
N ILE A 193 9.20 5.93 -9.87
CA ILE A 193 10.36 6.72 -10.29
C ILE A 193 11.35 5.93 -11.16
N SER A 194 11.06 4.67 -11.47
CA SER A 194 11.84 3.79 -12.36
C SER A 194 13.31 3.66 -11.94
N VAL A 195 13.57 3.56 -10.64
CA VAL A 195 14.91 3.30 -10.07
C VAL A 195 14.80 2.29 -8.94
N ASN A 196 15.91 1.62 -8.63
CA ASN A 196 15.95 0.74 -7.48
C ASN A 196 16.04 1.57 -6.20
N LEU A 197 15.29 1.18 -5.18
CA LEU A 197 15.37 1.78 -3.86
C LEU A 197 15.93 0.79 -2.85
N ARG A 198 16.85 1.28 -2.02
CA ARG A 198 17.35 0.58 -0.85
C ARG A 198 16.70 1.18 0.39
N VAL A 199 16.24 0.30 1.27
CA VAL A 199 15.79 0.65 2.62
C VAL A 199 16.79 0.02 3.60
N THR A 200 17.44 0.83 4.45
CA THR A 200 18.43 0.37 5.44
C THR A 200 18.01 0.67 6.86
N TRP A 201 18.33 -0.25 7.78
CA TRP A 201 18.09 -0.11 9.22
C TRP A 201 19.23 -0.74 10.03
N SER A 202 19.16 -0.63 11.35
CA SER A 202 20.08 -1.31 12.25
C SER A 202 19.97 -2.84 12.10
N GLY A 203 21.00 -3.46 11.52
CA GLY A 203 21.11 -4.90 11.39
C GLY A 203 20.55 -5.51 10.10
N GLY A 204 20.10 -4.72 9.13
CA GLY A 204 19.60 -5.27 7.86
C GLY A 204 19.32 -4.23 6.78
N SER A 205 18.94 -4.74 5.60
CA SER A 205 18.49 -3.88 4.49
C SER A 205 17.60 -4.62 3.51
N SER A 206 16.88 -3.86 2.69
CA SER A 206 16.20 -4.39 1.52
C SER A 206 16.49 -3.55 0.28
N ILE A 207 16.36 -4.17 -0.89
CA ILE A 207 16.42 -3.49 -2.19
C ILE A 207 15.22 -3.94 -3.02
N THR A 208 14.59 -2.99 -3.71
CA THR A 208 13.44 -3.23 -4.57
C THR A 208 13.59 -2.44 -5.86
N ASP A 209 13.28 -3.07 -6.98
CA ASP A 209 13.15 -2.45 -8.32
C ASP A 209 11.67 -2.11 -8.63
N GLY A 210 10.80 -2.27 -7.64
CA GLY A 210 9.36 -2.12 -7.72
C GLY A 210 8.58 -3.40 -8.02
N ALA A 211 9.25 -4.45 -8.52
CA ALA A 211 8.65 -5.76 -8.78
C ALA A 211 9.26 -6.87 -7.91
N GLY A 212 10.58 -6.92 -7.73
CA GLY A 212 11.28 -7.82 -6.83
C GLY A 212 11.47 -7.24 -5.44
N LEU A 213 11.95 -8.06 -4.51
CA LEU A 213 12.44 -7.63 -3.21
C LEU A 213 13.64 -8.50 -2.85
N ALA A 214 14.83 -7.93 -2.74
CA ALA A 214 15.92 -8.54 -2.01
C ALA A 214 15.83 -8.10 -0.55
N LEU A 215 15.85 -9.03 0.40
CA LEU A 215 15.77 -8.74 1.84
C LEU A 215 16.90 -9.44 2.55
N GLN A 216 17.75 -8.66 3.22
CA GLN A 216 18.82 -9.12 4.09
C GLN A 216 18.43 -8.78 5.52
N ASP A 217 18.18 -9.82 6.32
CA ASP A 217 17.75 -9.76 7.72
C ASP A 217 16.48 -8.92 7.95
N ALA A 218 15.35 -9.59 8.19
CA ALA A 218 14.07 -8.90 8.36
C ALA A 218 14.12 -7.86 9.51
N PRO A 219 13.47 -6.69 9.34
CA PRO A 219 13.45 -5.70 10.40
C PRO A 219 12.70 -6.24 11.63
N GLY A 220 13.09 -5.76 12.82
CA GLY A 220 12.37 -6.04 14.06
C GLY A 220 10.95 -5.46 14.06
N SER A 221 10.21 -5.68 15.16
CA SER A 221 8.85 -5.14 15.32
C SER A 221 8.82 -3.61 15.46
N GLU A 222 9.94 -2.99 15.78
CA GLU A 222 10.12 -1.54 15.86
C GLU A 222 11.59 -1.23 15.55
N LEU A 223 11.84 -0.10 14.90
CA LEU A 223 13.18 0.42 14.63
C LEU A 223 13.26 1.87 15.08
N ASP A 224 14.43 2.31 15.57
CA ASP A 224 14.64 3.71 15.97
C ASP A 224 14.87 4.64 14.77
N SER A 225 15.43 4.14 13.67
CA SER A 225 15.55 4.87 12.41
C SER A 225 15.66 3.94 11.21
N MET A 226 15.37 4.49 10.03
CA MET A 226 15.45 3.83 8.74
C MET A 226 15.74 4.85 7.64
N LEU A 227 16.55 4.48 6.64
CA LEU A 227 16.91 5.35 5.51
C LEU A 227 16.42 4.73 4.20
N VAL A 228 15.78 5.53 3.36
CA VAL A 228 15.38 5.17 1.99
C VAL A 228 16.23 5.97 1.01
N ALA A 229 16.93 5.29 0.11
CA ALA A 229 17.81 5.91 -0.87
C ALA A 229 17.74 5.20 -2.22
N VAL A 230 18.09 5.91 -3.29
CA VAL A 230 18.33 5.28 -4.60
C VAL A 230 19.47 4.27 -4.47
N SER A 231 19.30 3.10 -5.07
CA SER A 231 20.30 2.06 -5.15
C SER A 231 20.70 1.76 -6.58
N GLY A 232 21.86 1.13 -6.72
CA GLY A 232 22.36 0.61 -7.99
C GLY A 232 21.70 -0.72 -8.32
N GLU A 233 22.51 -1.77 -8.44
CA GLU A 233 22.03 -3.08 -8.90
C GLU A 233 21.05 -3.76 -7.95
N MET A 234 20.12 -4.51 -8.53
CA MET A 234 19.14 -5.34 -7.84
C MET A 234 19.73 -6.74 -7.60
N PRO A 235 19.91 -7.19 -6.35
CA PRO A 235 20.32 -8.55 -6.03
C PRO A 235 19.24 -9.57 -6.39
N GLU A 236 19.52 -10.86 -6.16
CA GLU A 236 18.53 -11.90 -6.34
C GLU A 236 17.28 -11.64 -5.48
N ALA A 237 16.14 -11.48 -6.15
CA ALA A 237 14.88 -11.21 -5.50
C ALA A 237 14.36 -12.46 -4.78
N ARG A 238 13.64 -12.24 -3.69
CA ARG A 238 12.87 -13.28 -2.99
C ARG A 238 11.93 -13.98 -3.98
N PRO A 239 11.79 -15.30 -3.87
CA PRO A 239 10.88 -16.04 -4.73
C PRO A 239 9.43 -15.62 -4.46
N GLY A 240 8.63 -15.56 -5.53
CA GLY A 240 7.20 -15.33 -5.42
C GLY A 240 6.48 -16.49 -4.74
N ALA A 241 5.39 -16.18 -4.03
CA ALA A 241 4.50 -17.13 -3.39
C ALA A 241 3.07 -16.94 -3.90
N GLY A 242 2.41 -18.04 -4.28
CA GLY A 242 1.00 -18.01 -4.74
C GLY A 242 -0.02 -18.12 -3.60
N ARG A 243 0.42 -18.49 -2.39
CA ARG A 243 -0.43 -18.63 -1.19
C ARG A 243 0.33 -18.16 0.04
N ALA A 244 -0.40 -17.66 1.02
CA ALA A 244 0.11 -17.31 2.33
C ALA A 244 -0.11 -18.46 3.32
N ILE A 245 0.69 -18.47 4.38
CA ILE A 245 0.48 -19.31 5.57
C ILE A 245 0.56 -18.35 6.76
N PRO A 246 -0.52 -17.60 7.05
CA PRO A 246 -0.52 -16.64 8.13
C PRO A 246 -0.39 -17.33 9.48
N ASP A 247 0.25 -16.65 10.43
CA ASP A 247 0.18 -17.02 11.84
C ASP A 247 -1.29 -17.11 12.30
N PRO A 248 -1.72 -18.23 12.91
CA PRO A 248 -3.12 -18.42 13.29
C PRO A 248 -3.63 -17.39 14.30
N GLN A 249 -2.82 -17.01 15.30
CA GLN A 249 -3.23 -16.06 16.32
C GLN A 249 -3.39 -14.65 15.73
N ALA A 250 -2.44 -14.24 14.90
CA ALA A 250 -2.53 -12.98 14.18
C ALA A 250 -3.73 -12.94 13.22
N TRP A 251 -4.00 -14.06 12.54
CA TRP A 251 -5.15 -14.18 11.65
C TRP A 251 -6.48 -13.99 12.40
N ASP A 252 -6.64 -14.64 13.54
CA ASP A 252 -7.83 -14.52 14.39
C ASP A 252 -7.97 -13.07 14.90
N ARG A 253 -6.87 -12.45 15.32
CA ARG A 253 -6.86 -11.06 15.78
C ARG A 253 -7.25 -10.05 14.70
N LEU A 254 -6.77 -10.23 13.47
CA LEU A 254 -7.24 -9.44 12.33
C LEU A 254 -8.74 -9.68 12.06
N GLY A 255 -9.22 -10.90 12.28
CA GLY A 255 -10.64 -11.26 12.23
C GLY A 255 -11.50 -10.45 13.20
N GLU A 256 -11.04 -10.26 14.43
CA GLU A 256 -11.75 -9.47 15.45
C GLU A 256 -11.92 -8.00 15.03
N PHE A 257 -10.88 -7.38 14.48
CA PHE A 257 -11.00 -6.04 13.88
C PHE A 257 -11.95 -6.06 12.68
N ALA A 258 -11.82 -7.04 11.79
CA ALA A 258 -12.67 -7.17 10.61
C ALA A 258 -14.16 -7.31 10.95
N CYS A 259 -14.50 -7.93 12.09
CA CYS A 259 -15.89 -8.04 12.52
C CYS A 259 -16.56 -6.69 12.80
N ARG A 260 -15.78 -5.66 13.15
CA ARG A 260 -16.30 -4.30 13.46
C ARG A 260 -16.89 -3.59 12.25
N VAL A 261 -16.55 -4.01 11.02
CA VAL A 261 -17.09 -3.42 9.78
C VAL A 261 -18.30 -4.16 9.23
N HIS A 262 -18.70 -5.27 9.85
CA HIS A 262 -19.91 -5.97 9.45
C HIS A 262 -21.14 -5.19 9.88
N ALA A 263 -22.10 -5.06 8.96
CA ALA A 263 -23.42 -4.58 9.33
C ALA A 263 -24.03 -5.56 10.35
N PRO A 264 -24.76 -5.06 11.37
CA PRO A 264 -25.51 -5.94 12.24
C PRO A 264 -26.45 -6.79 11.39
N ALA A 265 -26.39 -8.12 11.56
CA ALA A 265 -27.33 -9.01 10.91
C ALA A 265 -28.74 -8.62 11.40
N SER A 266 -29.52 -7.97 10.54
CA SER A 266 -30.88 -7.59 10.88
C SER A 266 -31.65 -8.85 11.29
N GLU A 267 -32.43 -8.79 12.38
CA GLU A 267 -33.32 -9.88 12.77
C GLU A 267 -34.28 -10.27 11.63
N THR A 268 -34.58 -9.32 10.74
CA THR A 268 -35.31 -9.52 9.49
C THR A 268 -34.64 -10.55 8.57
N SER A 269 -33.31 -10.59 8.47
CA SER A 269 -32.58 -11.60 7.68
C SER A 269 -32.61 -12.99 8.32
N ARG A 270 -32.77 -13.09 9.65
CA ARG A 270 -32.96 -14.36 10.37
C ARG A 270 -34.39 -14.88 10.25
N ARG A 271 -35.39 -13.99 10.17
CA ARG A 271 -36.82 -14.35 10.16
C ARG A 271 -37.34 -14.74 8.77
N PHE A 272 -36.78 -14.17 7.70
CA PHE A 272 -37.19 -14.43 6.31
C PHE A 272 -36.16 -15.28 5.56
N GLY A 273 -35.68 -16.36 6.18
CA GLY A 273 -34.70 -17.27 5.58
C GLY A 273 -34.94 -17.48 4.08
N ALA A 274 -33.88 -17.36 3.28
CA ALA A 274 -33.95 -17.42 1.82
C ALA A 274 -34.49 -18.79 1.37
N GLY A 275 -35.80 -18.87 1.15
CA GLY A 275 -36.48 -20.09 0.70
C GLY A 275 -37.84 -20.33 1.38
N ALA A 276 -38.76 -19.38 1.31
CA ALA A 276 -40.19 -19.70 1.36
C ALA A 276 -40.80 -19.23 0.03
N VAL A 277 -40.70 -20.10 -0.98
CA VAL A 277 -41.58 -20.03 -2.14
C VAL A 277 -42.89 -20.64 -1.64
N ASP A 278 -43.83 -19.79 -1.21
CA ASP A 278 -45.21 -20.23 -1.04
C ASP A 278 -45.74 -20.63 -2.41
N GLY A 279 -46.36 -21.81 -2.45
CA GLY A 279 -46.93 -22.40 -3.66
C GLY A 279 -47.87 -21.43 -4.35
N ILE A 280 -47.65 -21.27 -5.66
CA ILE A 280 -48.68 -20.79 -6.55
C ILE A 280 -49.72 -21.90 -6.58
N ASP A 281 -50.87 -21.67 -5.95
CA ASP A 281 -52.05 -22.50 -6.13
C ASP A 281 -52.52 -22.33 -7.60
N ASP A 282 -52.52 -23.43 -8.34
CA ASP A 282 -53.25 -23.58 -9.60
C ASP A 282 -54.75 -23.70 -9.29
N ASP A 283 -55.54 -22.74 -9.75
CA ASP A 283 -56.99 -22.89 -10.05
C ASP A 283 -57.36 -22.01 -11.26
#